data_AF-A0A3D2BQC8-F1
#
_entry.id   AF-A0A3D2BQC8-F1
#
_cell.length_a   1.000
_cell.length_b   1.000
_cell.length_c   1.000
_cell.angle_alpha   90.00
_cell.angle_beta   90.00
_cell.angle_gamma   90.00
#
_symmetry.space_group_name_H-M   'P 1'
#
loop_
_entity.id
_entity.type
_entity.pdbx_description
1 polymer ?
#
loop_
_entity_poly.entity_id
_entity_poly.type
_entity_poly.pdbx_seq_one_letter_code
_entity_poly.pdbx_strand_id
1 'polypeptide(L)'
;MRDWLEEADKLGEVKHVSGASWERDIGMATEVIQHSETAPCVVFEDIPGTTLGSRVLVNFFGGKRMNMTLGFPLEYSKIDLSDAFREHYTEDMREIPHEIVSDGPVLENVIEGVDVDIEAFPAPIWHEGDGGRYIGTGSYNVTRDPESGWINVGTYR
;
A
#
# COMPACT_ATOMS: atom_id res chain seq x y z
N MET A 1 -0.72 8.68 -0.25
CA MET A 1 -1.55 7.60 -0.85
C MET A 1 -2.70 8.12 -1.68
N ARG A 2 -3.53 9.07 -1.20
CA ARG A 2 -4.60 9.68 -2.04
C ARG A 2 -4.02 10.37 -3.28
N ASP A 3 -3.07 11.28 -3.09
CA ASP A 3 -2.40 11.99 -4.19
C ASP A 3 -1.66 11.02 -5.13
N TRP A 4 -0.99 10.01 -4.57
CA TRP A 4 -0.34 8.96 -5.37
C TRP A 4 -1.35 8.24 -6.28
N LEU A 5 -2.55 7.95 -5.78
CA LEU A 5 -3.58 7.28 -6.56
C LEU A 5 -4.11 8.18 -7.68
N GLU A 6 -4.25 9.48 -7.43
CA GLU A 6 -4.61 10.46 -8.46
C GLU A 6 -3.55 10.55 -9.57
N GLU A 7 -2.27 10.53 -9.21
CA GLU A 7 -1.18 10.49 -10.21
C GLU A 7 -1.17 9.18 -10.99
N ALA A 8 -1.35 8.03 -10.32
CA ALA A 8 -1.46 6.74 -10.98
C ALA A 8 -2.65 6.69 -11.96
N ASP A 9 -3.78 7.31 -11.61
CA ASP A 9 -4.97 7.38 -12.45
C ASP A 9 -4.73 8.23 -13.71
N LYS A 10 -4.01 9.36 -13.58
CA LYS A 10 -3.56 10.17 -14.74
C LYS A 10 -2.67 9.39 -15.70
N LEU A 11 -1.94 8.39 -15.23
CA LEU A 11 -1.14 7.49 -16.08
C LEU A 11 -2.00 6.41 -16.79
N GLY A 12 -3.28 6.31 -16.46
CA GLY A 12 -4.16 5.25 -16.92
C GLY A 12 -3.81 3.86 -16.35
N GLU A 13 -3.06 3.83 -15.23
CA GLU A 13 -2.59 2.57 -14.61
C GLU A 13 -3.53 2.06 -13.52
N VAL A 14 -4.60 2.77 -13.19
CA VAL A 14 -5.58 2.39 -12.17
C VAL A 14 -6.81 1.73 -12.82
N LYS A 15 -7.27 0.63 -12.21
CA LYS A 15 -8.60 0.07 -12.46
C LYS A 15 -9.40 0.03 -11.17
N HIS A 16 -10.68 0.35 -11.28
CA HIS A 16 -11.63 0.30 -10.19
C HIS A 16 -12.54 -0.93 -10.34
N VAL A 17 -12.74 -1.66 -9.24
CA VAL A 17 -13.60 -2.84 -9.18
C VAL A 17 -14.48 -2.76 -7.94
N SER A 18 -15.79 -2.70 -8.13
CA SER A 18 -16.76 -2.60 -7.03
C SER A 18 -17.36 -3.97 -6.69
N GLY A 19 -17.62 -4.24 -5.41
CA GLY A 19 -18.39 -5.41 -4.96
C GLY A 19 -17.62 -6.73 -4.91
N ALA A 20 -16.31 -6.72 -5.13
CA ALA A 20 -15.47 -7.91 -5.01
C ALA A 20 -15.38 -8.37 -3.55
N SER A 21 -15.50 -9.67 -3.30
CA SER A 21 -15.38 -10.26 -1.97
C SER A 21 -13.93 -10.26 -1.46
N TRP A 22 -13.75 -9.86 -0.19
CA TRP A 22 -12.49 -10.01 0.54
C TRP A 22 -12.11 -11.49 0.77
N GLU A 23 -13.09 -12.40 0.77
CA GLU A 23 -12.89 -13.81 1.09
C GLU A 23 -12.28 -14.60 -0.08
N ARG A 24 -12.54 -14.19 -1.32
CA ARG A 24 -12.11 -14.93 -2.53
C ARG A 24 -11.66 -14.03 -3.68
N ASP A 25 -12.53 -13.13 -4.12
CA ASP A 25 -12.33 -12.41 -5.39
C ASP A 25 -11.05 -11.55 -5.38
N ILE A 26 -10.81 -10.80 -4.31
CA ILE A 26 -9.65 -9.90 -4.21
C ILE A 26 -8.34 -10.69 -4.22
N GLY A 27 -8.23 -11.78 -3.45
CA GLY A 27 -7.05 -12.63 -3.43
C GLY A 27 -6.77 -13.25 -4.80
N MET A 28 -7.77 -13.86 -5.43
CA MET A 28 -7.65 -14.47 -6.76
C MET A 28 -7.30 -13.45 -7.85
N ALA A 29 -7.92 -12.28 -7.83
CA ALA A 29 -7.60 -11.22 -8.78
C ALA A 29 -6.15 -10.74 -8.57
N THR A 30 -5.73 -10.57 -7.33
CA THR A 30 -4.37 -10.14 -6.97
C THR A 30 -3.33 -11.13 -7.49
N GLU A 31 -3.55 -12.43 -7.30
CA GLU A 31 -2.69 -13.48 -7.85
C GLU A 31 -2.50 -13.31 -9.36
N VAL A 32 -3.59 -13.20 -10.13
CA VAL A 32 -3.53 -13.03 -11.59
C VAL A 32 -2.82 -11.74 -12.01
N ILE A 33 -3.10 -10.64 -11.31
CA ILE A 33 -2.55 -9.31 -11.62
C ILE A 33 -1.03 -9.28 -11.46
N GLN A 34 -0.47 -10.00 -10.48
CA GLN A 34 0.97 -9.99 -10.20
C GLN A 34 1.82 -10.73 -11.24
N HIS A 35 1.22 -11.57 -12.09
CA HIS A 35 1.94 -12.33 -13.12
C HIS A 35 2.32 -11.53 -14.37
N SER A 36 1.93 -10.26 -14.48
CA SER A 36 2.23 -9.42 -15.63
C SER A 36 2.80 -8.06 -15.23
N GLU A 37 3.95 -7.72 -15.82
CA GLU A 37 4.61 -6.42 -15.58
C GLU A 37 3.77 -5.23 -16.06
N THR A 38 2.89 -5.44 -17.04
CA THR A 38 2.02 -4.39 -17.57
C THR A 38 0.65 -4.38 -16.91
N ALA A 39 0.44 -5.19 -15.86
CA ALA A 39 -0.83 -5.21 -15.17
C ALA A 39 -1.08 -3.87 -14.44
N PRO A 40 -2.34 -3.40 -14.41
CA PRO A 40 -2.71 -2.19 -13.70
C PRO A 40 -2.58 -2.41 -12.18
N CYS A 41 -2.53 -1.31 -11.43
CA CYS A 41 -2.95 -1.36 -10.03
C CYS A 41 -4.47 -1.36 -9.95
N VAL A 42 -5.03 -2.06 -8.97
CA VAL A 42 -6.49 -2.21 -8.85
C VAL A 42 -6.93 -1.69 -7.50
N VAL A 43 -7.94 -0.84 -7.51
CA VAL A 43 -8.66 -0.35 -6.34
C VAL A 43 -9.98 -1.13 -6.26
N PHE A 44 -10.09 -1.98 -5.25
CA PHE A 44 -11.34 -2.61 -4.89
C PHE A 44 -12.12 -1.71 -3.95
N GLU A 45 -13.39 -1.50 -4.26
CA GLU A 45 -14.31 -0.64 -3.53
C GLU A 45 -15.66 -1.33 -3.30
N ASP A 46 -16.50 -0.75 -2.46
CA ASP A 46 -17.81 -1.31 -2.07
C ASP A 46 -17.73 -2.80 -1.67
N ILE A 47 -16.70 -3.13 -0.88
CA ILE A 47 -16.38 -4.51 -0.51
C ILE A 47 -17.47 -5.03 0.45
N PRO A 48 -18.17 -6.14 0.11
CA PRO A 48 -19.28 -6.62 0.92
C PRO A 48 -18.85 -7.02 2.33
N GLY A 49 -19.64 -6.62 3.34
CA GLY A 49 -19.41 -6.99 4.73
C GLY A 49 -18.28 -6.23 5.42
N THR A 50 -17.80 -5.13 4.85
CA THR A 50 -16.76 -4.28 5.43
C THR A 50 -17.27 -2.86 5.66
N THR A 51 -16.47 -2.05 6.34
CA THR A 51 -16.77 -0.64 6.64
C THR A 51 -17.04 0.13 5.35
N LEU A 52 -18.12 0.89 5.31
CA LEU A 52 -18.50 1.69 4.14
C LEU A 52 -17.37 2.64 3.75
N GLY A 53 -17.04 2.69 2.45
CA GLY A 53 -15.95 3.53 1.93
C GLY A 53 -14.54 2.97 2.15
N SER A 54 -14.39 1.83 2.83
CA SER A 54 -13.12 1.11 2.88
C SER A 54 -12.77 0.53 1.50
N ARG A 55 -11.48 0.58 1.15
CA ARG A 55 -10.96 0.18 -0.16
C ARG A 55 -9.68 -0.62 0.00
N VAL A 56 -9.39 -1.48 -0.97
CA VAL A 56 -8.12 -2.23 -1.04
C VAL A 56 -7.41 -1.86 -2.33
N LEU A 57 -6.19 -1.33 -2.22
CA LEU A 57 -5.30 -1.09 -3.36
C LEU A 57 -4.33 -2.26 -3.49
N VAL A 58 -4.25 -2.85 -4.68
CA VAL A 58 -3.30 -3.93 -4.98
C VAL A 58 -2.40 -3.56 -6.15
N ASN A 59 -1.24 -4.21 -6.20
CA ASN A 59 -0.26 -4.06 -7.27
C ASN A 59 0.21 -2.61 -7.48
N PHE A 60 0.34 -1.81 -6.41
CA PHE A 60 0.75 -0.41 -6.54
C PHE A 60 2.20 -0.24 -7.04
N PHE A 61 3.05 -1.25 -6.86
CA PHE A 61 4.45 -1.24 -7.25
C PHE A 61 4.73 -2.20 -8.42
N GLY A 62 4.42 -1.76 -9.64
CA GLY A 62 4.65 -2.51 -10.87
C GLY A 62 4.68 -1.57 -12.08
N GLY A 63 4.84 -2.09 -13.29
CA GLY A 63 4.80 -1.29 -14.52
C GLY A 63 5.64 0.00 -14.48
N LYS A 64 5.11 1.08 -15.07
CA LYS A 64 5.77 2.40 -15.12
C LYS A 64 5.56 3.19 -13.83
N ARG A 65 4.43 2.98 -13.13
CA ARG A 65 4.15 3.61 -11.83
C ARG A 65 5.19 3.28 -10.77
N MET A 66 5.96 2.21 -10.92
CA MET A 66 7.11 1.92 -10.05
C MET A 66 8.10 3.10 -10.03
N ASN A 67 8.45 3.66 -11.19
CA ASN A 67 9.35 4.80 -11.29
C ASN A 67 8.74 6.03 -10.61
N MET A 68 7.46 6.31 -10.89
CA MET A 68 6.70 7.39 -10.25
C MET A 68 6.68 7.25 -8.72
N THR A 69 6.49 6.02 -8.21
CA THR A 69 6.43 5.73 -6.77
C THR A 69 7.74 6.06 -6.06
N LEU A 70 8.87 5.91 -6.77
CA LEU A 70 10.19 6.25 -6.26
C LEU A 70 10.63 7.70 -6.61
N GLY A 71 9.78 8.46 -7.30
CA GLY A 71 10.06 9.84 -7.69
C GLY A 71 10.94 10.00 -8.93
N PHE A 72 11.01 9.00 -9.80
CA PHE A 72 11.85 8.98 -11.00
C PHE A 72 11.04 9.09 -12.32
N PRO A 73 11.69 9.48 -13.44
CA PRO A 73 11.07 9.53 -14.76
C PRO A 73 10.42 8.20 -15.17
N LEU A 74 9.26 8.27 -15.83
CA LEU A 74 8.46 7.10 -16.21
C LEU A 74 9.15 6.21 -17.25
N GLU A 75 10.08 6.78 -18.01
CA GLU A 75 10.77 6.15 -19.12
C GLU A 75 12.01 5.35 -18.68
N TYR A 76 12.41 5.45 -17.41
CA TYR A 76 13.55 4.70 -16.89
C TYR A 76 13.33 3.20 -17.06
N SER A 77 14.35 2.52 -17.60
CA SER A 77 14.41 1.08 -17.56
C SER A 77 14.64 0.59 -16.14
N LYS A 78 14.53 -0.72 -15.90
CA LYS A 78 14.83 -1.32 -14.59
C LYS A 78 16.28 -1.08 -14.15
N ILE A 79 17.20 -1.01 -15.11
CA ILE A 79 18.62 -0.73 -14.84
C ILE A 79 18.77 0.74 -14.44
N ASP A 80 18.23 1.67 -15.23
CA ASP A 80 18.28 3.10 -14.92
C ASP A 80 17.66 3.41 -13.56
N LEU A 81 16.52 2.78 -13.24
CA LEU A 81 15.87 2.90 -11.94
C LEU A 81 16.75 2.37 -10.80
N SER A 82 17.42 1.24 -11.00
CA SER A 82 18.31 0.65 -9.98
C SER A 82 19.53 1.54 -9.73
N ASP A 83 20.13 2.08 -10.79
CA ASP A 83 21.26 2.99 -10.71
C ASP A 83 20.87 4.31 -10.03
N ALA A 84 19.74 4.90 -10.43
CA ALA A 84 19.21 6.10 -9.82
C ALA A 84 18.84 5.88 -8.34
N PHE A 85 18.24 4.73 -8.00
CA PHE A 85 17.94 4.40 -6.62
C PHE A 85 19.21 4.30 -5.76
N ARG A 86 20.26 3.65 -6.29
CA ARG A 86 21.56 3.55 -5.63
C ARG A 86 22.18 4.93 -5.39
N GLU A 87 22.24 5.75 -6.45
CA GLU A 87 22.81 7.11 -6.42
C GLU A 87 22.07 8.02 -5.42
N HIS A 88 20.74 8.05 -5.47
CA HIS A 88 19.95 9.02 -4.71
C HIS A 88 19.55 8.57 -3.29
N TYR A 89 19.36 7.27 -3.07
CA TYR A 89 18.88 6.75 -1.78
C TYR A 89 19.93 5.98 -0.97
N THR A 90 20.96 5.41 -1.62
CA THR A 90 21.93 4.53 -0.93
C THR A 90 23.30 5.19 -0.68
N GLU A 91 23.88 5.87 -1.67
CA GLU A 91 25.26 6.36 -1.58
C GLU A 91 25.46 7.52 -0.60
N ASP A 92 24.53 8.49 -0.59
CA ASP A 92 24.56 9.66 0.30
C ASP A 92 23.23 9.75 1.06
N MET A 93 22.96 8.71 1.88
CA MET A 93 21.73 8.64 2.67
C MET A 93 21.73 9.74 3.73
N ARG A 94 21.07 10.86 3.40
CA ARG A 94 20.88 12.00 4.30
C ARG A 94 19.56 11.88 5.01
N GLU A 95 19.60 11.82 6.34
CA GLU A 95 18.40 11.86 7.15
C GLU A 95 17.78 13.26 7.09
N ILE A 96 16.51 13.31 6.65
CA ILE A 96 15.68 14.50 6.78
C ILE A 96 14.78 14.27 8.00
N PRO A 97 14.86 15.10 9.05
CA PRO A 97 14.04 14.92 10.23
C PRO A 97 12.56 15.11 9.87
N HIS A 98 11.71 14.28 10.47
CA HIS A 98 10.26 14.44 10.36
C HIS A 98 9.80 15.67 11.16
N GLU A 99 8.65 16.22 10.76
CA GLU A 99 7.95 17.24 11.53
C GLU A 99 6.80 16.59 12.31
N ILE A 100 6.66 16.97 13.58
CA ILE A 100 5.52 16.54 14.41
C ILE A 100 4.36 17.50 14.13
N VAL A 101 3.24 16.94 13.66
CA VAL A 101 2.00 17.68 13.40
C VAL A 101 0.90 17.21 14.35
N SER A 102 -0.03 18.11 14.70
CA SER A 102 -1.12 17.83 15.65
C SER A 102 -2.38 17.28 15.01
N ASP A 103 -2.50 17.36 13.69
CA ASP A 103 -3.69 16.96 12.94
C ASP A 103 -3.29 16.40 11.58
N GLY A 104 -4.20 15.66 10.95
CA GLY A 104 -4.05 15.22 9.58
C GLY A 104 -5.14 14.25 9.15
N PRO A 105 -5.21 13.93 7.85
CA PRO A 105 -6.30 13.13 7.29
C PRO A 105 -6.43 11.69 7.82
N VAL A 106 -5.44 11.21 8.59
CA VAL A 106 -5.49 9.90 9.26
C VAL A 106 -6.27 9.94 10.59
N LEU A 107 -6.56 11.13 11.11
CA LEU A 107 -7.28 11.36 12.37
C LEU A 107 -8.77 11.72 12.16
N GLU A 108 -9.25 11.73 10.91
CA GLU A 108 -10.63 12.12 10.56
C GLU A 108 -11.70 11.19 11.16
N ASN A 109 -11.35 9.92 11.41
CA ASN A 109 -12.26 8.92 11.97
C ASN A 109 -11.54 8.17 13.10
N VAL A 110 -12.17 8.09 14.27
CA VAL A 110 -11.60 7.50 15.48
C VAL A 110 -12.57 6.44 16.02
N ILE A 111 -12.07 5.22 16.18
CA ILE A 111 -12.78 4.06 16.76
C ILE A 111 -11.97 3.59 17.96
N GLU A 112 -12.58 3.51 19.14
CA GLU A 112 -11.86 3.27 20.40
C GLU A 112 -12.52 2.20 21.27
N GLY A 113 -11.70 1.57 22.12
CA GLY A 113 -12.16 0.66 23.15
C GLY A 113 -12.94 -0.52 22.59
N VAL A 114 -14.18 -0.68 23.06
CA VAL A 114 -15.04 -1.83 22.71
C VAL A 114 -15.64 -1.74 21.31
N ASP A 115 -15.59 -0.56 20.68
CA ASP A 115 -16.10 -0.35 19.33
C ASP A 115 -15.11 -0.79 18.24
N VAL A 116 -13.87 -1.13 18.63
CA VAL A 116 -12.83 -1.61 17.70
C VAL A 116 -13.16 -3.03 17.24
N ASP A 117 -13.57 -3.14 15.99
CA ASP A 117 -13.69 -4.39 15.25
C ASP A 117 -12.68 -4.44 14.10
N ILE A 118 -11.67 -5.30 14.23
CA ILE A 118 -10.63 -5.46 13.19
C ILE A 118 -11.16 -6.19 11.95
N GLU A 119 -12.22 -7.00 12.10
CA GLU A 119 -12.83 -7.75 11.00
C GLU A 119 -13.76 -6.88 10.15
N ALA A 120 -14.09 -5.67 10.62
CA ALA A 120 -14.84 -4.67 9.86
C ALA A 120 -14.02 -4.06 8.71
N PHE A 121 -12.70 -4.24 8.69
CA PHE A 121 -11.83 -3.75 7.61
C PHE A 121 -11.67 -4.78 6.49
N PRO A 122 -11.44 -4.35 5.24
CA PRO A 122 -11.45 -5.22 4.07
C PRO A 122 -10.14 -6.02 3.91
N ALA A 123 -9.66 -6.64 4.99
CA ALA A 123 -8.48 -7.50 4.95
C ALA A 123 -8.80 -8.77 4.15
N PRO A 124 -8.14 -9.01 3.00
CA PRO A 124 -8.43 -10.19 2.20
C PRO A 124 -7.90 -11.47 2.84
N ILE A 125 -8.52 -12.59 2.45
CA ILE A 125 -7.81 -13.88 2.39
C ILE A 125 -7.06 -13.87 1.06
N TRP A 126 -5.72 -13.88 1.10
CA TRP A 126 -4.92 -13.73 -0.12
C TRP A 126 -4.84 -15.05 -0.88
N HIS A 127 -4.71 -16.17 -0.17
CA HIS A 127 -4.58 -17.51 -0.74
C HIS A 127 -5.48 -18.52 -0.01
N GLU A 128 -5.87 -19.59 -0.72
CA GLU A 128 -6.75 -20.65 -0.19
C GLU A 128 -6.23 -21.30 1.11
N GLY A 129 -4.90 -21.37 1.26
CA GLY A 129 -4.25 -21.97 2.43
C GLY A 129 -3.95 -21.00 3.58
N ASP A 130 -4.34 -19.73 3.49
CA ASP A 130 -4.08 -18.76 4.55
C ASP A 130 -4.89 -19.10 5.82
N GLY A 131 -4.23 -19.01 6.98
CA GLY A 131 -4.87 -19.26 8.28
C GLY A 131 -5.83 -18.16 8.76
N GLY A 132 -5.97 -17.07 8.00
CA GLY A 132 -6.81 -15.93 8.35
C GLY A 132 -6.63 -14.74 7.40
N ARG A 133 -7.30 -13.62 7.71
CA ARG A 133 -7.21 -12.37 6.95
C ARG A 133 -5.91 -11.63 7.28
N TYR A 134 -4.98 -11.53 6.34
CA TYR A 134 -3.72 -10.80 6.58
C TYR A 134 -3.86 -9.32 6.23
N ILE A 135 -4.11 -8.48 7.23
CA ILE A 135 -4.31 -7.03 7.09
C ILE A 135 -3.01 -6.23 6.86
N GLY A 136 -1.85 -6.78 7.20
CA GLY A 136 -0.56 -6.07 7.23
C GLY A 136 0.33 -6.19 5.99
N THR A 137 -0.15 -6.71 4.85
CA THR A 137 0.70 -7.11 3.71
C THR A 137 1.31 -5.96 2.90
N GLY A 138 0.77 -4.74 3.02
CA GLY A 138 1.29 -3.52 2.39
C GLY A 138 1.38 -2.38 3.40
N SER A 139 1.79 -2.69 4.62
CA SER A 139 1.76 -1.78 5.77
C SER A 139 3.16 -1.37 6.24
N TYR A 140 3.19 -0.36 7.11
CA TYR A 140 4.37 0.05 7.87
C TYR A 140 4.13 -0.19 9.35
N ASN A 141 4.89 -1.10 9.94
CA ASN A 141 5.00 -1.29 11.37
C ASN A 141 6.04 -0.31 11.89
N VAL A 142 5.59 0.64 12.71
CA VAL A 142 6.47 1.62 13.35
C VAL A 142 6.77 1.16 14.77
N THR A 143 8.03 0.88 15.06
CA THR A 143 8.49 0.48 16.40
C THR A 143 9.54 1.43 16.91
N ARG A 144 9.61 1.58 18.23
CA ARG A 144 10.60 2.43 18.90
C ARG A 144 11.34 1.64 19.97
N ASP A 145 12.66 1.66 19.90
CA ASP A 145 13.51 1.11 20.95
C ASP A 145 13.35 1.94 22.24
N PRO A 146 13.02 1.33 23.38
CA PRO A 146 12.71 2.06 24.61
C PRO A 146 13.94 2.71 25.27
N GLU A 147 15.15 2.27 24.97
CA GLU A 147 16.38 2.78 25.59
C GLU A 147 17.02 3.90 24.76
N SER A 148 17.28 3.65 23.48
CA SER A 148 17.91 4.58 22.54
C SER A 148 16.91 5.53 21.89
N GLY A 149 15.62 5.17 21.87
CA GLY A 149 14.59 5.91 21.15
C GLY A 149 14.62 5.71 19.63
N TRP A 150 15.45 4.79 19.11
CA TRP A 150 15.56 4.48 17.67
C TRP A 150 14.21 4.06 17.08
N ILE A 151 13.83 4.64 15.94
CA ILE A 151 12.58 4.32 15.24
C ILE A 151 12.91 3.40 14.07
N ASN A 152 12.23 2.25 14.02
CA ASN A 152 12.25 1.35 12.88
C ASN A 152 10.90 1.38 12.17
N VAL A 153 10.95 1.40 10.84
CA VAL A 153 9.78 1.32 9.98
C VAL A 153 10.00 0.18 9.01
N GLY A 154 9.18 -0.86 9.10
CA GLY A 154 9.30 -2.04 8.25
C GLY A 154 7.95 -2.69 7.98
N THR A 155 7.91 -3.62 7.04
CA THR A 155 6.70 -4.37 6.70
C THR A 155 6.83 -5.79 7.21
N TYR A 156 5.91 -6.21 8.09
CA TYR A 156 5.89 -7.54 8.67
C TYR A 156 4.46 -8.11 8.65
N ARG A 157 4.36 -9.43 8.46
CA ARG A 157 3.09 -10.18 8.47
C ARG A 157 2.92 -10.96 9.77
#